data_AF-A0A6J4HMU3-F1
#
_entry.id   AF-A0A6J4HMU3-F1
#
_cell.length_a   1.000
_cell.length_b   1.000
_cell.length_c   1.000
_cell.angle_alpha   90.00
_cell.angle_beta   90.00
_cell.angle_gamma   90.00
#
_symmetry.space_group_name_H-M   'P 1'
#
loop_
_entity.id
_entity.type
_entity.pdbx_description
1 polymer ?
#
loop_
_entity_poly.entity_id
_entity_poly.type
_entity_poly.pdbx_seq_one_letter_code
_entity_poly.pdbx_strand_id
1 'polypeptide(L)'
;MRDVGIAMELVPSALAVDPGRLCSMKVHLTNDGPDARDVAVELPSEDRDWSWVHPEFCSVTPGEEAVVDVFFKPRCGPHPTAGTHTVDIVARAAGDATVAAQGRGTVDVGTYVDAAGHLDPMVAYDHMASSYRFHLENRGNIPVTAELCTEDPSGALHVAVEPARLSAGPGETATATVSVQARKKLKRGEHTYRVCVLAQVEGGSDLRIEGAFRQQGAKPAKVR
;
A
#
# COMPACT_ATOMS: atom_id res chain seq x y z
N MET A 1 -47.93 10.66 -14.13
CA MET A 1 -46.86 10.00 -14.89
C MET A 1 -46.01 9.27 -13.88
N ARG A 2 -46.01 7.93 -13.88
CA ARG A 2 -45.02 7.21 -13.09
C ARG A 2 -43.72 7.32 -13.87
N ASP A 3 -42.69 7.92 -13.30
CA ASP A 3 -41.32 7.75 -13.76
C ASP A 3 -41.01 6.28 -13.61
N VAL A 4 -41.16 5.54 -14.69
CA VAL A 4 -40.84 4.11 -14.70
C VAL A 4 -39.51 4.00 -15.40
N GLY A 5 -38.48 4.19 -14.57
CA GLY A 5 -37.06 4.11 -14.89
C GLY A 5 -36.52 2.71 -14.62
N ILE A 6 -35.30 2.46 -15.07
CA ILE A 6 -34.59 1.20 -14.88
C ILE A 6 -34.49 0.90 -13.37
N ALA A 7 -34.66 -0.37 -12.97
CA ALA A 7 -34.37 -0.83 -11.63
C ALA A 7 -33.05 -1.61 -11.61
N MET A 8 -32.36 -1.59 -10.47
CA MET A 8 -31.06 -2.22 -10.29
C MET A 8 -31.03 -3.04 -8.99
N GLU A 9 -30.53 -4.27 -9.09
CA GLU A 9 -30.24 -5.15 -7.96
C GLU A 9 -28.80 -5.68 -8.04
N LEU A 10 -28.14 -5.80 -6.88
CA LEU A 10 -26.75 -6.26 -6.78
C LEU A 10 -26.68 -7.63 -6.11
N VAL A 11 -26.07 -8.60 -6.79
CA VAL A 11 -26.00 -10.00 -6.34
C VAL A 11 -24.56 -10.54 -6.44
N PRO A 12 -23.90 -10.82 -5.32
CA PRO A 12 -24.25 -10.36 -3.97
C PRO A 12 -24.05 -8.84 -3.85
N SER A 13 -24.74 -8.21 -2.90
CA SER A 13 -24.52 -6.79 -2.56
C SER A 13 -23.35 -6.59 -1.58
N ALA A 14 -22.78 -7.67 -1.06
CA ALA A 14 -21.59 -7.65 -0.21
C ALA A 14 -20.67 -8.82 -0.57
N LEU A 15 -19.37 -8.57 -0.70
CA LEU A 15 -18.37 -9.62 -0.90
C LEU A 15 -17.08 -9.30 -0.16
N ALA A 16 -16.21 -10.30 -0.03
CA ALA A 16 -14.85 -10.14 0.47
C ALA A 16 -13.84 -10.54 -0.62
N VAL A 17 -12.71 -9.84 -0.67
CA VAL A 17 -11.63 -10.09 -1.64
C VAL A 17 -10.26 -9.81 -1.05
N ASP A 18 -9.39 -10.80 -1.14
CA ASP A 18 -7.98 -10.62 -0.76
C ASP A 18 -7.20 -9.91 -1.86
N PRO A 19 -6.21 -9.08 -1.51
CA PRO A 19 -5.24 -8.54 -2.46
C PRO A 19 -4.65 -9.60 -3.39
N GLY A 20 -4.66 -9.32 -4.69
CA GLY A 20 -4.22 -10.22 -5.77
C GLY A 20 -5.29 -11.20 -6.26
N ARG A 21 -6.45 -11.31 -5.58
CA ARG A 21 -7.58 -12.14 -6.01
C ARG A 21 -8.60 -11.34 -6.81
N LEU A 22 -9.39 -12.07 -7.59
CA LEU A 22 -10.49 -11.53 -8.39
C LEU A 22 -11.82 -12.03 -7.80
N CYS A 23 -12.77 -11.13 -7.65
CA CYS A 23 -14.16 -11.45 -7.36
C CYS A 23 -15.09 -10.59 -8.22
N SER A 24 -16.39 -10.89 -8.19
CA SER A 24 -17.37 -10.09 -8.90
C SER A 24 -18.71 -9.98 -8.17
N MET A 25 -19.40 -8.87 -8.46
CA MET A 25 -20.84 -8.68 -8.21
C MET A 25 -21.57 -8.69 -9.54
N LYS A 26 -22.80 -9.21 -9.55
CA LYS A 26 -23.71 -9.10 -10.68
C LYS A 26 -24.66 -7.95 -10.46
N VAL A 27 -24.80 -7.10 -11.47
CA VAL A 27 -25.76 -6.02 -11.54
C VAL A 27 -26.90 -6.50 -12.41
N HIS A 28 -28.04 -6.76 -11.78
CA HIS A 28 -29.28 -7.16 -12.43
C HIS A 28 -30.09 -5.90 -12.73
N LEU A 29 -30.41 -5.68 -13.99
CA LEU A 29 -31.15 -4.52 -14.47
C LEU A 29 -32.47 -4.96 -15.10
N THR A 30 -33.56 -4.33 -14.66
CA THR A 30 -34.89 -4.55 -15.24
C THR A 30 -35.48 -3.22 -15.72
N ASN A 31 -36.31 -3.30 -16.76
CA ASN A 31 -36.97 -2.15 -17.36
C ASN A 31 -38.48 -2.31 -17.24
N ASP A 32 -39.08 -1.51 -16.37
CA ASP A 32 -40.53 -1.48 -16.18
C ASP A 32 -41.24 -0.57 -17.22
N GLY A 33 -40.47 0.12 -18.07
CA GLY A 33 -40.96 1.00 -19.12
C GLY A 33 -41.50 0.26 -20.35
N PRO A 34 -42.11 0.98 -21.32
CA PRO A 34 -42.72 0.37 -22.50
C PRO A 34 -41.73 0.00 -23.60
N ASP A 35 -40.58 0.68 -23.66
CA ASP A 35 -39.58 0.56 -24.73
C ASP A 35 -38.22 0.13 -24.18
N ALA A 36 -37.43 -0.57 -25.00
CA ALA A 36 -36.05 -0.90 -24.68
C ALA A 36 -35.21 0.34 -24.43
N ARG A 37 -34.26 0.24 -23.49
CA ARG A 37 -33.34 1.32 -23.14
C ARG A 37 -31.91 0.85 -23.10
N ASP A 38 -31.06 1.57 -23.81
CA ASP A 38 -29.62 1.39 -23.73
C ASP A 38 -29.09 2.14 -22.50
N VAL A 39 -28.27 1.46 -21.71
CA VAL A 39 -27.67 2.01 -20.49
C VAL A 39 -26.17 1.77 -20.46
N ALA A 40 -25.46 2.73 -19.88
CA ALA A 40 -24.06 2.63 -19.50
C ALA A 40 -23.96 2.38 -17.99
N VAL A 41 -23.29 1.31 -17.59
CA VAL A 41 -23.06 0.97 -16.18
C VAL A 41 -21.65 1.41 -15.79
N GLU A 42 -21.57 2.25 -14.77
CA GLU A 42 -20.36 2.97 -14.37
C GLU A 42 -20.05 2.79 -12.88
N LEU A 43 -18.75 2.79 -12.58
CA LEU A 43 -18.19 2.91 -11.22
C LEU A 43 -17.62 4.32 -10.98
N PRO A 44 -17.53 4.78 -9.72
CA PRO A 44 -16.83 6.00 -9.35
C PRO A 44 -15.36 5.92 -9.75
N SER A 45 -14.75 7.05 -10.10
CA SER A 45 -13.37 7.06 -10.61
C SER A 45 -12.33 6.55 -9.61
N GLU A 46 -12.58 6.72 -8.31
CA GLU A 46 -11.68 6.28 -7.23
C GLU A 46 -11.56 4.76 -7.11
N ASP A 47 -12.58 4.01 -7.55
CA ASP A 47 -12.59 2.55 -7.49
C ASP A 47 -12.00 1.90 -8.75
N ARG A 48 -11.86 2.65 -9.85
CA ARG A 48 -11.47 2.11 -11.16
C ARG A 48 -10.04 1.61 -11.24
N ASP A 49 -9.18 1.98 -10.28
CA ASP A 49 -7.80 1.48 -10.22
C ASP A 49 -7.72 -0.02 -9.87
N TRP A 50 -8.79 -0.55 -9.25
CA TRP A 50 -8.88 -1.93 -8.80
C TRP A 50 -10.23 -2.60 -9.10
N SER A 51 -11.10 -1.96 -9.89
CA SER A 51 -12.39 -2.50 -10.30
C SER A 51 -12.77 -2.08 -11.72
N TRP A 52 -13.63 -2.86 -12.38
CA TRP A 52 -14.15 -2.52 -13.70
C TRP A 52 -15.49 -3.20 -13.97
N VAL A 53 -16.21 -2.70 -14.97
CA VAL A 53 -17.53 -3.18 -15.38
C VAL A 53 -17.41 -3.90 -16.72
N HIS A 54 -18.11 -5.02 -16.89
CA HIS A 54 -18.20 -5.69 -18.18
C HIS A 54 -19.53 -6.49 -18.33
N PRO A 55 -20.29 -6.27 -19.42
CA PRO A 55 -20.12 -5.20 -20.40
C PRO A 55 -20.46 -3.81 -19.79
N GLU A 56 -19.76 -2.75 -20.23
CA GLU A 56 -20.05 -1.37 -19.76
C GLU A 56 -21.36 -0.82 -20.31
N PHE A 57 -21.82 -1.35 -21.44
CA PHE A 57 -23.07 -0.96 -22.08
C PHE A 57 -23.95 -2.19 -22.27
N CYS A 58 -25.23 -2.06 -21.97
CA CYS A 58 -26.22 -3.10 -22.25
C CYS A 58 -27.57 -2.47 -22.63
N SER A 59 -28.38 -3.25 -23.34
CA SER A 59 -29.77 -2.88 -23.64
C SER A 59 -30.69 -3.63 -22.68
N VAL A 60 -31.59 -2.92 -22.02
CA VAL A 60 -32.56 -3.49 -21.08
C VAL A 60 -33.93 -3.48 -21.72
N THR A 61 -34.36 -4.64 -22.22
CA THR A 61 -35.67 -4.84 -22.85
C THR A 61 -36.75 -4.99 -21.77
N PRO A 62 -37.94 -4.38 -21.94
CA PRO A 62 -39.06 -4.62 -21.03
C PRO A 62 -39.42 -6.10 -20.90
N GLY A 63 -39.56 -6.57 -19.67
CA GLY A 63 -39.87 -7.98 -19.36
C GLY A 63 -38.66 -8.93 -19.41
N GLU A 64 -37.48 -8.43 -19.76
CA GLU A 64 -36.21 -9.17 -19.68
C GLU A 64 -35.30 -8.59 -18.60
N GLU A 65 -34.37 -9.41 -18.14
CA GLU A 65 -33.32 -9.00 -17.21
C GLU A 65 -31.99 -8.89 -17.97
N ALA A 66 -31.33 -7.74 -17.86
CA ALA A 66 -29.96 -7.58 -18.33
C ALA A 66 -29.00 -7.74 -17.15
N VAL A 67 -27.93 -8.51 -17.33
CA VAL A 67 -26.93 -8.76 -16.28
C VAL A 67 -25.58 -8.21 -16.71
N VAL A 68 -24.97 -7.42 -15.84
CA VAL A 68 -23.62 -6.87 -16.00
C VAL A 68 -22.74 -7.34 -14.86
N ASP A 69 -21.51 -7.76 -15.14
CA ASP A 69 -20.54 -8.12 -14.11
C ASP A 69 -19.70 -6.91 -13.70
N VAL A 70 -19.55 -6.69 -12.40
CA VAL A 70 -18.62 -5.74 -11.82
C VAL A 70 -17.52 -6.54 -11.14
N PHE A 71 -16.30 -6.38 -11.62
CA PHE A 71 -15.13 -7.12 -11.16
C PHE A 71 -14.30 -6.28 -10.19
N PHE A 72 -13.77 -6.92 -9.16
CA PHE A 72 -12.87 -6.30 -8.20
C PHE A 72 -11.58 -7.13 -8.08
N LYS A 73 -10.45 -6.45 -8.19
CA LYS A 73 -9.11 -7.01 -8.10
C LYS A 73 -8.15 -6.03 -7.40
N PRO A 74 -8.22 -5.91 -6.07
CA PRO A 74 -7.23 -5.14 -5.32
C PRO A 74 -5.82 -5.69 -5.59
N ARG A 75 -4.85 -4.80 -5.75
CA ARG A 75 -3.45 -5.19 -6.00
C ARG A 75 -2.77 -5.55 -4.68
N CYS A 76 -1.74 -6.39 -4.75
CA CYS A 76 -0.79 -6.53 -3.64
C CYS A 76 0.05 -5.25 -3.56
N GLY A 77 -0.42 -4.26 -2.79
CA GLY A 77 0.17 -2.94 -2.67
C GLY A 77 -0.60 -2.09 -1.67
N PRO A 78 -0.29 -0.79 -1.53
CA PRO A 78 -0.86 0.05 -0.48
C PRO A 78 -2.30 0.51 -0.72
N HIS A 79 -2.78 0.41 -1.97
CA HIS A 79 -4.12 0.81 -2.35
C HIS A 79 -4.86 -0.31 -3.12
N PRO A 80 -6.16 -0.53 -2.85
CA PRO A 80 -6.94 0.09 -1.77
C PRO A 80 -6.50 -0.40 -0.37
N THR A 81 -6.74 0.40 0.67
CA THR A 81 -6.46 -0.01 2.06
C THR A 81 -7.35 -1.18 2.47
N ALA A 82 -6.93 -1.99 3.46
CA ALA A 82 -7.81 -3.04 3.96
C ALA A 82 -9.06 -2.47 4.65
N GLY A 83 -10.11 -3.29 4.69
CA GLY A 83 -11.39 -2.95 5.30
C GLY A 83 -12.52 -2.81 4.27
N THR A 84 -13.68 -2.36 4.76
CA THR A 84 -14.90 -2.29 3.95
C THR A 84 -14.96 -1.01 3.12
N HIS A 85 -15.00 -1.18 1.80
CA HIS A 85 -15.23 -0.12 0.82
C HIS A 85 -16.68 -0.14 0.36
N THR A 86 -17.30 1.04 0.25
CA THR A 86 -18.64 1.17 -0.34
C THR A 86 -18.48 1.44 -1.82
N VAL A 87 -19.17 0.68 -2.66
CA VAL A 87 -19.12 0.82 -4.12
C VAL A 87 -20.49 1.26 -4.62
N ASP A 88 -20.56 2.46 -5.20
CA ASP A 88 -21.79 3.02 -5.77
C ASP A 88 -21.81 2.77 -7.29
N ILE A 89 -22.66 1.86 -7.74
CA ILE A 89 -22.81 1.50 -9.16
C ILE A 89 -23.96 2.29 -9.75
N VAL A 90 -23.72 2.96 -10.88
CA VAL A 90 -24.70 3.84 -11.53
C VAL A 90 -24.97 3.36 -12.94
N ALA A 91 -26.25 3.22 -13.30
CA ALA A 91 -26.68 3.02 -14.68
C ALA A 91 -27.20 4.35 -15.23
N ARG A 92 -26.61 4.84 -16.32
CA ARG A 92 -27.03 6.05 -17.03
C ARG A 92 -27.65 5.70 -18.38
N ALA A 93 -28.66 6.44 -18.81
CA ALA A 93 -29.19 6.26 -20.16
C ALA A 93 -28.13 6.63 -21.20
N ALA A 94 -27.99 5.84 -22.27
CA ALA A 94 -26.99 6.12 -23.30
C ALA A 94 -27.27 7.48 -23.99
N GLY A 95 -26.27 8.36 -24.02
CA GLY A 95 -26.37 9.68 -24.63
C GLY A 95 -27.02 10.78 -23.77
N ASP A 96 -27.40 10.46 -22.52
CA ASP A 96 -27.94 11.42 -21.54
C ASP A 96 -27.17 11.26 -20.21
N ALA A 97 -26.90 12.38 -19.52
CA ALA A 97 -26.29 12.34 -18.19
C ALA A 97 -27.26 11.86 -17.08
N THR A 98 -28.54 11.68 -17.42
CA THR A 98 -29.59 11.27 -16.47
C THR A 98 -29.33 9.88 -15.89
N VAL A 99 -29.33 9.81 -14.55
CA VAL A 99 -29.23 8.55 -13.80
C VAL A 99 -30.53 7.77 -13.99
N ALA A 100 -30.42 6.59 -14.60
CA ALA A 100 -31.55 5.69 -14.82
C ALA A 100 -31.79 4.79 -13.59
N ALA A 101 -30.72 4.30 -12.97
CA ALA A 101 -30.75 3.51 -11.75
C ALA A 101 -29.43 3.64 -10.98
N GLN A 102 -29.45 3.33 -9.68
CA GLN A 102 -28.26 3.26 -8.84
C GLN A 102 -28.39 2.13 -7.82
N GLY A 103 -27.27 1.49 -7.51
CA GLY A 103 -27.17 0.43 -6.52
C GLY A 103 -25.91 0.60 -5.69
N ARG A 104 -25.97 0.20 -4.42
CA ARG A 104 -24.84 0.27 -3.50
C ARG A 104 -24.45 -1.11 -3.04
N GLY A 105 -23.19 -1.47 -3.22
CA GLY A 105 -22.58 -2.67 -2.68
C GLY A 105 -21.48 -2.37 -1.67
N THR A 106 -20.97 -3.41 -1.01
CA THR A 106 -19.78 -3.33 -0.17
C THR A 106 -18.75 -4.39 -0.56
N VAL A 107 -17.49 -3.99 -0.54
CA VAL A 107 -16.35 -4.86 -0.82
C VAL A 107 -15.41 -4.82 0.37
N ASP A 108 -15.31 -5.92 1.09
CA ASP A 108 -14.37 -6.08 2.20
C ASP A 108 -13.00 -6.52 1.66
N VAL A 109 -12.04 -5.60 1.69
CA VAL A 109 -10.68 -5.85 1.19
C VAL A 109 -9.82 -6.44 2.30
N GLY A 110 -9.27 -7.62 2.04
CA GLY A 110 -8.38 -8.31 2.96
C GLY A 110 -7.06 -7.57 3.23
N THR A 111 -6.36 -7.99 4.28
CA THR A 111 -5.08 -7.40 4.68
C THR A 111 -3.91 -7.91 3.83
N TYR A 112 -3.00 -7.02 3.46
CA TYR A 112 -1.72 -7.32 2.83
C TYR A 112 -0.62 -6.56 3.56
N VAL A 113 0.30 -7.29 4.20
CA VAL A 113 1.42 -6.74 4.95
C VAL A 113 2.70 -6.96 4.15
N ASP A 114 3.34 -5.86 3.78
CA ASP A 114 4.64 -5.85 3.11
C ASP A 114 5.40 -4.62 3.58
N ALA A 115 6.57 -4.82 4.18
CA ALA A 115 7.40 -3.76 4.72
C ALA A 115 8.83 -3.92 4.22
N ALA A 116 9.47 -2.82 3.90
CA ALA A 116 10.87 -2.79 3.48
C ALA A 116 11.66 -1.80 4.33
N GLY A 117 12.94 -2.10 4.52
CA GLY A 117 13.86 -1.31 5.32
C GLY A 117 15.11 -0.96 4.54
N HIS A 118 15.65 0.24 4.73
CA HIS A 118 16.99 0.58 4.21
C HIS A 118 17.69 1.63 5.08
N LEU A 119 19.02 1.73 4.93
CA LEU A 119 19.86 2.75 5.57
C LEU A 119 20.39 3.74 4.53
N ASP A 120 20.32 5.03 4.86
CA ASP A 120 20.87 6.12 4.06
C ASP A 120 21.83 7.00 4.91
N PRO A 121 23.13 7.07 4.58
CA PRO A 121 23.82 6.29 3.53
C PRO A 121 24.03 4.84 3.96
N MET A 122 24.14 3.87 3.05
CA MET A 122 24.46 2.48 3.43
C MET A 122 25.89 2.33 3.99
N VAL A 123 26.81 3.21 3.56
CA VAL A 123 28.21 3.24 4.04
C VAL A 123 28.58 4.67 4.40
N ALA A 124 29.00 4.89 5.64
CA ALA A 124 29.48 6.18 6.10
C ALA A 124 30.98 6.16 6.41
N TYR A 125 31.61 7.33 6.29
CA TYR A 125 33.05 7.51 6.47
C TYR A 125 33.30 8.63 7.46
N ASP A 126 33.95 8.33 8.58
CA ASP A 126 34.32 9.35 9.56
C ASP A 126 35.55 8.92 10.38
N HIS A 127 36.09 9.81 11.20
CA HIS A 127 37.14 9.48 12.16
C HIS A 127 36.58 8.87 13.46
N MET A 128 35.37 9.25 13.87
CA MET A 128 34.84 8.88 15.19
C MET A 128 33.37 8.50 15.21
N ALA A 129 32.51 9.28 14.54
CA ALA A 129 31.08 9.10 14.66
C ALA A 129 30.38 9.43 13.34
N SER A 130 29.23 8.83 13.09
CA SER A 130 28.42 9.14 11.92
C SER A 130 26.95 8.85 12.21
N SER A 131 26.07 9.39 11.39
CA SER A 131 24.63 9.15 11.47
C SER A 131 24.08 8.60 10.16
N TYR A 132 23.06 7.76 10.28
CA TYR A 132 22.31 7.17 9.18
C TYR A 132 20.84 7.52 9.40
N ARG A 133 20.07 7.53 8.32
CA ARG A 133 18.62 7.45 8.37
C ARG A 133 18.20 6.02 8.06
N PHE A 134 17.51 5.40 9.00
CA PHE A 134 16.78 4.18 8.74
C PHE A 134 15.41 4.55 8.19
N HIS A 135 15.03 3.95 7.07
CA HIS A 135 13.75 4.13 6.41
C HIS A 135 12.93 2.85 6.55
N LEU A 136 11.71 2.97 7.06
CA LEU A 136 10.69 1.92 7.08
C LEU A 136 9.63 2.28 6.03
N GLU A 137 9.63 1.57 4.91
CA GLU A 137 8.66 1.70 3.84
C GLU A 137 7.52 0.71 4.04
N ASN A 138 6.28 1.21 4.07
CA ASN A 138 5.09 0.36 4.07
C ASN A 138 4.58 0.16 2.64
N ARG A 139 4.71 -1.06 2.12
CA ARG A 139 4.22 -1.48 0.80
C ARG A 139 2.89 -2.24 0.91
N GLY A 140 2.43 -2.48 2.14
CA GLY A 140 1.16 -3.10 2.48
C GLY A 140 -0.01 -2.12 2.52
N ASN A 141 -1.21 -2.66 2.64
CA ASN A 141 -2.47 -1.90 2.64
C ASN A 141 -3.05 -1.62 4.04
N ILE A 142 -2.28 -1.92 5.09
CA ILE A 142 -2.58 -1.57 6.48
C ILE A 142 -1.41 -0.80 7.10
N PRO A 143 -1.63 0.05 8.14
CA PRO A 143 -0.53 0.65 8.88
C PRO A 143 0.42 -0.41 9.44
N VAL A 144 1.72 -0.18 9.34
CA VAL A 144 2.75 -1.04 9.93
C VAL A 144 3.45 -0.32 11.07
N THR A 145 3.72 -1.06 12.14
CA THR A 145 4.50 -0.57 13.28
C THR A 145 5.71 -1.47 13.48
N ALA A 146 6.88 -0.87 13.68
CA ALA A 146 8.11 -1.60 13.88
C ALA A 146 8.87 -1.11 15.12
N GLU A 147 9.35 -2.06 15.91
CA GLU A 147 10.30 -1.81 17.00
C GLU A 147 11.73 -2.03 16.51
N LEU A 148 12.57 -1.03 16.71
CA LEU A 148 13.93 -0.96 16.21
C LEU A 148 14.92 -1.27 17.33
N CYS A 149 15.88 -2.13 17.03
CA CYS A 149 17.04 -2.34 17.88
C CYS A 149 18.32 -2.39 17.05
N THR A 150 19.46 -2.18 17.71
CA THR A 150 20.76 -2.14 17.05
C THR A 150 21.66 -3.19 17.64
N GLU A 151 22.52 -3.78 16.82
CA GLU A 151 23.51 -4.75 17.26
C GLU A 151 24.92 -4.18 17.10
N ASP A 152 25.79 -4.45 18.08
CA ASP A 152 27.24 -4.31 17.95
C ASP A 152 27.95 -5.64 18.26
N PRO A 153 28.04 -6.56 17.27
CA PRO A 153 28.72 -7.84 17.47
C PRO A 153 30.21 -7.68 17.79
N SER A 154 30.81 -6.55 17.41
CA SER A 154 32.25 -6.31 17.57
C SER A 154 32.61 -5.76 18.96
N GLY A 155 31.65 -5.22 19.69
CA GLY A 155 31.87 -4.49 20.94
C GLY A 155 32.70 -3.21 20.76
N ALA A 156 32.96 -2.76 19.53
CA ALA A 156 33.82 -1.64 19.19
C ALA A 156 33.05 -0.34 18.90
N LEU A 157 31.72 -0.43 18.80
CA LEU A 157 30.83 0.68 18.51
C LEU A 157 29.90 0.99 19.70
N HIS A 158 29.41 2.22 19.72
CA HIS A 158 28.14 2.57 20.34
C HIS A 158 27.19 2.85 19.20
N VAL A 159 26.11 2.08 19.11
CA VAL A 159 25.04 2.26 18.12
C VAL A 159 23.76 2.55 18.88
N ALA A 160 23.04 3.57 18.45
CA ALA A 160 21.75 3.96 19.01
C ALA A 160 20.79 4.29 17.87
N VAL A 161 19.50 4.08 18.09
CA VAL A 161 18.43 4.38 17.12
C VAL A 161 17.33 5.19 17.80
N GLU A 162 16.94 6.31 17.20
CA GLU A 162 15.90 7.19 17.73
C GLU A 162 15.00 7.76 16.61
N PRO A 163 13.66 7.64 16.73
CA PRO A 163 12.95 6.88 17.74
C PRO A 163 13.15 5.36 17.57
N ALA A 164 13.01 4.60 18.67
CA ALA A 164 13.07 3.13 18.62
C ALA A 164 11.78 2.51 18.06
N ARG A 165 10.65 3.21 18.09
CA ARG A 165 9.39 2.75 17.50
C ARG A 165 9.03 3.63 16.30
N LEU A 166 8.74 3.01 15.16
CA LEU A 166 8.24 3.68 13.95
C LEU A 166 6.85 3.15 13.57
N SER A 167 6.05 4.01 12.97
CA SER A 167 4.75 3.66 12.39
C SER A 167 4.60 4.36 11.04
N ALA A 168 4.16 3.62 10.02
CA ALA A 168 3.96 4.12 8.66
C ALA A 168 2.59 3.68 8.14
N GLY A 169 1.79 4.61 7.63
CA GLY A 169 0.54 4.30 6.94
C GLY A 169 0.78 3.57 5.61
N PRO A 170 -0.27 3.02 4.97
CA PRO A 170 -0.16 2.37 3.66
C PRO A 170 0.52 3.28 2.62
N GLY A 171 1.61 2.80 2.01
CA GLY A 171 2.36 3.54 0.99
C GLY A 171 3.29 4.62 1.56
N GLU A 172 3.32 4.82 2.87
CA GLU A 172 4.15 5.82 3.53
C GLU A 172 5.53 5.27 3.91
N THR A 173 6.43 6.19 4.25
CA THR A 173 7.75 5.86 4.79
C THR A 173 7.97 6.61 6.11
N ALA A 174 8.27 5.87 7.17
CA ALA A 174 8.71 6.41 8.44
C ALA A 174 10.23 6.36 8.55
N THR A 175 10.83 7.24 9.36
CA THR A 175 12.29 7.30 9.48
C THR A 175 12.78 7.43 10.91
N ALA A 176 13.92 6.82 11.21
CA ALA A 176 14.64 6.96 12.47
C ALA A 176 16.11 7.33 12.20
N THR A 177 16.72 8.06 13.14
CA THR A 177 18.15 8.36 13.10
C THR A 177 18.92 7.25 13.81
N VAL A 178 19.90 6.68 13.12
CA VAL A 178 20.82 5.70 13.70
C VAL A 178 22.18 6.37 13.88
N SER A 179 22.60 6.54 15.13
CA SER A 179 23.87 7.14 15.49
C SER A 179 24.90 6.06 15.77
N VAL A 180 26.08 6.20 15.18
CA VAL A 180 27.21 5.28 15.34
C VAL A 180 28.41 6.04 15.85
N GLN A 181 29.07 5.52 16.88
CA GLN A 181 30.31 6.09 17.42
C GLN A 181 31.32 4.99 17.74
N ALA A 182 32.53 5.09 17.21
CA ALA A 182 33.62 4.19 17.57
C ALA A 182 34.11 4.47 19.00
N ARG A 183 34.32 3.39 19.78
CA ARG A 183 34.82 3.47 21.16
C ARG A 183 36.27 3.91 21.25
N LYS A 184 37.06 3.71 20.19
CA LYS A 184 38.49 4.04 20.14
C LYS A 184 38.84 4.75 18.84
N LYS A 185 39.77 5.71 18.93
CA LYS A 185 40.35 6.37 17.74
C LYS A 185 41.25 5.40 16.99
N LEU A 186 41.05 5.32 15.68
CA LEU A 186 42.00 4.66 14.79
C LEU A 186 43.22 5.56 14.61
N LYS A 187 44.43 5.04 14.85
CA LYS A 187 45.67 5.85 14.77
C LYS A 187 46.09 6.10 13.31
N ARG A 188 46.03 5.08 12.47
CA ARG A 188 46.43 5.10 11.05
C ARG A 188 45.57 4.10 10.26
N GLY A 189 45.47 4.32 8.96
CA GLY A 189 44.75 3.43 8.06
C GLY A 189 43.23 3.60 8.15
N GLU A 190 42.51 2.53 7.81
CA GLU A 190 41.06 2.50 7.78
C GLU A 190 40.56 1.19 8.38
N HIS A 191 39.42 1.23 9.06
CA HIS A 191 38.76 0.04 9.58
C HIS A 191 37.27 0.12 9.32
N THR A 192 36.69 -0.96 8.82
CA THR A 192 35.25 -1.05 8.51
C THR A 192 34.54 -1.85 9.58
N TYR A 193 33.60 -1.21 10.26
CA TYR A 193 32.69 -1.87 11.19
C TYR A 193 31.33 -2.10 10.53
N ARG A 194 30.67 -3.20 10.88
CA ARG A 194 29.29 -3.45 10.48
C ARG A 194 28.35 -2.66 11.40
N VAL A 195 27.36 -2.03 10.82
CA VAL A 195 26.23 -1.40 11.53
C VAL A 195 25.01 -2.26 11.23
N CYS A 196 24.31 -2.75 12.26
CA CYS A 196 23.11 -3.55 12.04
C CYS A 196 21.94 -2.96 12.80
N VAL A 197 20.83 -2.78 12.07
CA VAL A 197 19.53 -2.37 12.61
C VAL A 197 18.56 -3.51 12.34
N LEU A 198 17.91 -3.98 13.40
CA LEU A 198 16.78 -4.89 13.33
C LEU A 198 15.50 -4.11 13.48
N ALA A 199 14.49 -4.44 12.69
CA ALA A 199 13.14 -3.92 12.83
C ALA A 199 12.18 -5.11 13.01
N GLN A 200 11.56 -5.21 14.17
CA GLN A 200 10.53 -6.19 14.45
C GLN A 200 9.20 -5.63 13.99
N VAL A 201 8.67 -6.15 12.88
CA VAL A 201 7.46 -5.63 12.25
C VAL A 201 6.24 -6.38 12.80
N GLU A 202 5.30 -5.64 13.41
CA GLU A 202 4.08 -6.23 13.95
C GLU A 202 3.26 -6.89 12.83
N GLY A 203 3.00 -8.21 12.94
CA GLY A 203 2.22 -8.97 11.96
C GLY A 203 2.92 -9.23 10.61
N GLY A 204 4.21 -8.88 10.49
CA GLY A 204 5.00 -9.05 9.28
C GLY A 204 6.29 -9.84 9.51
N SER A 205 7.16 -9.83 8.50
CA SER A 205 8.52 -10.38 8.62
C SER A 205 9.45 -9.35 9.24
N ASP A 206 10.27 -9.79 10.21
CA ASP A 206 11.33 -8.96 10.76
C ASP A 206 12.35 -8.57 9.68
N LEU A 207 12.85 -7.34 9.75
CA LEU A 207 13.84 -6.79 8.84
C LEU A 207 15.20 -6.74 9.53
N ARG A 208 16.25 -7.18 8.83
CA ARG A 208 17.65 -7.01 9.24
C ARG A 208 18.38 -6.19 8.20
N ILE A 209 18.69 -4.96 8.53
CA ILE A 209 19.39 -4.04 7.62
C ILE A 209 20.82 -3.85 8.09
N GLU A 210 21.77 -4.05 7.18
CA GLU A 210 23.19 -3.92 7.43
C GLU A 210 23.77 -2.74 6.64
N GLY A 211 24.56 -1.92 7.33
CA GLY A 211 25.39 -0.88 6.74
C GLY A 211 26.84 -1.03 7.20
N ALA A 212 27.69 -0.08 6.79
CA ALA A 212 29.10 -0.09 7.17
C ALA A 212 29.59 1.29 7.61
N PHE A 213 30.22 1.33 8.79
CA PHE A 213 30.95 2.49 9.26
C PHE A 213 32.45 2.33 8.99
N ARG A 214 32.99 3.14 8.09
CA ARG A 214 34.41 3.18 7.74
C ARG A 214 35.12 4.25 8.56
N GLN A 215 35.84 3.79 9.58
CA GLN A 215 36.62 4.64 10.45
C GLN A 215 37.99 4.96 9.83
N GLN A 216 38.33 6.24 9.73
CA GLN A 216 39.62 6.68 9.23
C GLN A 216 40.57 7.10 10.35
N GLY A 217 41.83 6.67 10.25
CA GLY A 217 42.91 7.15 11.10
C GLY A 217 43.53 8.44 10.58
N ALA A 218 44.47 9.00 11.35
CA ALA A 218 45.18 10.20 10.92
C ALA A 218 46.00 9.92 9.64
N LYS A 219 45.95 10.86 8.68
CA LYS A 219 46.83 10.81 7.50
C LYS A 219 48.29 10.91 7.95
N PRO A 220 49.22 10.11 7.39
CA PRO A 220 50.63 10.27 7.69
C PRO A 220 51.10 11.68 7.31
N ALA A 221 51.90 12.31 8.16
CA ALA A 221 52.52 13.60 7.83
C ALA A 221 53.38 13.41 6.56
N LYS A 222 53.21 14.30 5.57
CA LYS A 222 54.09 14.32 4.40
C LYS A 222 55.50 14.66 4.89
N VAL A 223 56.40 13.68 4.84
CA VAL A 223 57.84 13.93 5.03
C VAL A 223 58.29 14.74 3.81
N ARG A 224 58.78 15.96 4.05
CA ARG A 224 59.40 16.83 3.04
C ARG A 224 60.87 16.48 2.89
#